data_AF-A0A258C4D9-F1
#
_entry.id   AF-A0A258C4D9-F1
#
_cell.length_a   1.000
_cell.length_b   1.000
_cell.length_c   1.000
_cell.angle_alpha   90.00
_cell.angle_beta   90.00
_cell.angle_gamma   90.00
#
_symmetry.space_group_name_H-M   'P 1'
#
loop_
_entity.id
_entity.type
_entity.pdbx_description
1 polymer ?
#
loop_
_entity_poly.entity_id
_entity_poly.type
_entity_poly.pdbx_seq_one_letter_code
_entity_poly.pdbx_strand_id
1 'polypeptide(L)'
;MSQLVALLATWLLLLLVARSVSLQVAAGLQGLLAALIGKLLGLPRWWLPINLGFVPGLVLLQDHSLPPWLLLSGFFALLLLNWNALFERVPLYLTGQAAEQLLMRQLARLPDGFRFIDLGSGLGGTPRPRKCCRSMTGVVRAC
;
A
#
# COMPACT_ATOMS: atom_id res chain seq x y z
N MET A 1 6.99 -0.05 34.09
CA MET A 1 7.81 1.10 34.53
C MET A 1 8.79 1.55 33.44
N SER A 2 9.61 0.66 32.87
CA SER A 2 10.58 0.99 31.80
C SER A 2 9.98 1.62 30.53
N GLN A 3 8.82 1.14 30.06
CA GLN A 3 8.18 1.71 28.86
C GLN A 3 7.66 3.14 29.08
N LEU A 4 7.19 3.46 30.28
CA LEU A 4 6.73 4.82 30.61
C LEU A 4 7.90 5.79 30.65
N VAL A 5 9.03 5.38 31.22
CA VAL A 5 10.26 6.17 31.26
C VAL A 5 10.82 6.37 29.85
N ALA A 6 10.83 5.33 29.02
CA ALA A 6 11.25 5.42 27.62
C ALA A 6 10.36 6.41 26.84
N LEU A 7 9.04 6.29 26.94
CA LEU A 7 8.10 7.20 26.26
C LEU A 7 8.27 8.65 26.72
N LEU A 8 8.39 8.88 28.03
CA LEU A 8 8.61 10.23 28.57
C LEU A 8 9.95 10.83 28.11
N ALA A 9 11.01 10.03 28.12
CA ALA A 9 12.32 10.46 27.65
C ALA A 9 12.28 10.80 26.15
N THR A 10 11.67 9.94 25.33
CA THR A 10 11.52 10.20 23.89
C THR A 10 10.66 11.44 23.62
N TRP A 11 9.55 11.61 24.34
CA TRP A 11 8.68 12.79 24.21
C TRP A 11 9.41 14.08 24.57
N LEU A 12 10.16 14.08 25.68
CA LEU A 12 10.95 15.24 26.11
C LEU A 12 12.04 15.58 25.08
N LEU A 13 12.71 14.57 24.53
CA LEU A 13 13.76 14.74 23.53
C LEU A 13 13.18 15.31 22.22
N LEU A 14 12.01 14.83 21.80
CA LEU A 14 11.28 15.37 20.65
C LEU A 14 10.85 16.82 20.86
N LEU A 15 10.39 17.18 22.06
CA LEU A 15 10.04 18.56 22.39
C LEU A 15 11.26 19.50 22.36
N LEU A 16 12.40 19.05 22.87
CA LEU A 16 13.64 19.84 22.84
C LEU A 16 14.11 20.09 21.41
N VAL A 17 14.02 19.09 20.54
CA VAL A 17 14.33 19.20 19.11
C VAL A 17 13.31 20.09 18.39
N ALA A 18 12.02 19.92 18.67
CA ALA A 18 10.97 20.75 18.09
C ALA A 18 11.07 22.22 18.50
N ARG A 19 11.65 22.51 19.66
CA ARG A 19 11.87 23.88 20.15
C ARG A 19 13.10 24.55 19.54
N SER A 20 14.09 23.77 19.09
CA SER A 20 15.34 24.29 18.51
C SER A 20 15.28 24.40 16.98
N VAL A 21 14.46 23.59 16.32
CA VAL A 21 14.33 23.58 14.86
C VAL A 21 13.03 24.28 14.45
N SER A 22 13.13 25.25 13.55
CA SER A 22 11.94 25.87 12.96
C SER A 22 11.14 24.85 12.14
N LEU A 23 9.81 24.93 12.20
CA LEU A 23 8.90 24.00 11.55
C LEU A 23 9.18 23.88 10.04
N GLN A 24 9.56 25.00 9.41
CA GLN A 24 9.88 25.08 7.98
C GLN A 24 11.14 24.28 7.63
N VAL A 25 12.18 24.36 8.46
CA VAL A 25 13.43 23.62 8.26
C VAL A 25 13.20 22.12 8.47
N ALA A 26 12.45 21.75 9.50
CA ALA A 26 12.08 20.35 9.75
C ALA A 26 11.28 19.76 8.58
N ALA A 27 10.30 20.52 8.05
CA ALA A 27 9.50 20.11 6.91
C ALA A 27 10.33 19.94 5.63
N GLY A 28 11.24 20.88 5.35
CA GLY A 28 12.17 20.80 4.22
C GLY A 28 13.11 19.59 4.32
N LEU A 29 13.67 19.35 5.50
CA LEU A 29 14.53 18.19 5.75
C LEU A 29 13.76 16.87 5.59
N GLN A 30 12.52 16.81 6.09
CA GLN A 30 11.66 15.63 5.93
C GLN A 30 11.36 15.37 4.45
N GLY A 31 10.99 16.39 3.67
CA GLY A 31 10.74 16.25 2.23
C GLY A 31 11.97 15.76 1.47
N LEU A 32 13.15 16.31 1.80
CA LEU A 32 14.41 15.87 1.22
C LEU A 32 14.73 14.40 1.55
N LEU A 33 14.60 14.01 2.83
CA LEU A 33 14.81 12.63 3.27
C LEU A 33 13.82 11.67 2.62
N ALA A 34 12.54 12.05 2.53
CA ALA A 34 11.51 11.26 1.85
C ALA A 34 11.85 11.05 0.38
N ALA A 35 12.29 12.09 -0.34
CA ALA A 35 12.71 11.97 -1.73
C ALA A 35 13.97 11.10 -1.89
N LEU A 36 14.95 11.21 -0.99
CA LEU A 36 16.14 10.37 -1.00
C LEU A 36 15.81 8.90 -0.75
N ILE A 37 15.03 8.60 0.30
CA ILE A 37 14.56 7.24 0.60
C ILE A 37 13.74 6.70 -0.57
N GLY A 38 12.88 7.52 -1.15
CA GLY A 38 12.10 7.13 -2.32
C GLY A 38 12.99 6.76 -3.52
N LYS A 39 14.04 7.54 -3.77
CA LYS A 39 15.05 7.23 -4.79
C LYS A 39 15.81 5.93 -4.48
N LEU A 40 16.21 5.73 -3.22
CA LEU A 40 16.92 4.54 -2.76
C LEU A 40 16.08 3.26 -2.92
N LEU A 41 14.76 3.36 -2.72
CA LEU A 41 13.81 2.27 -2.93
C LEU A 41 13.45 2.04 -4.40
N GLY A 42 14.04 2.80 -5.34
CA GLY A 42 13.82 2.63 -6.77
C GLY A 42 12.46 3.18 -7.25
N LEU A 43 11.86 4.15 -6.54
CA LEU A 43 10.61 4.75 -6.99
C LEU A 43 10.80 5.48 -8.33
N PRO A 44 9.77 5.50 -9.20
CA PRO A 44 9.78 6.26 -10.43
C PRO A 44 10.09 7.74 -10.20
N ARG A 45 10.78 8.39 -11.14
CA ARG A 45 11.24 9.79 -11.01
C ARG A 45 10.11 10.80 -10.71
N TRP A 46 8.88 10.51 -11.13
CA TRP A 46 7.73 11.37 -10.87
C TRP A 46 7.26 11.38 -9.40
N TRP A 47 7.65 10.37 -8.60
CA TRP A 47 7.38 10.34 -7.16
C TRP A 47 8.30 11.25 -6.36
N LEU A 48 9.49 11.58 -6.88
CA LEU A 48 10.45 12.45 -6.19
C LEU A 48 9.89 13.85 -5.89
N PRO A 49 9.29 14.59 -6.85
CA PRO A 49 8.71 15.89 -6.55
C PRO A 49 7.55 15.80 -5.56
N ILE A 50 6.78 14.70 -5.58
CA ILE A 50 5.68 14.49 -4.62
C ILE A 50 6.25 14.31 -3.20
N ASN A 51 7.22 13.42 -3.01
CA ASN A 51 7.85 13.20 -1.70
C ASN A 51 8.56 14.47 -1.18
N LEU A 52 9.19 15.23 -2.08
CA LEU A 52 9.88 16.46 -1.72
C LEU A 52 8.92 17.58 -1.35
N GLY A 53 7.81 17.74 -2.08
CA GLY A 53 6.89 18.86 -1.93
C GLY A 53 5.74 18.64 -0.95
N PHE A 54 5.38 17.38 -0.63
CA PHE A 54 4.17 17.10 0.16
C PHE A 54 4.21 17.73 1.56
N VAL A 55 5.23 17.42 2.35
CA VAL A 55 5.34 17.90 3.74
C VAL A 55 5.62 19.40 3.82
N PRO A 56 6.60 19.96 3.07
CA PRO A 56 6.79 21.41 3.03
C PRO A 56 5.55 22.16 2.56
N GLY A 57 4.86 21.63 1.55
CA GLY A 57 3.61 22.19 1.05
C GLY A 57 2.54 22.25 2.14
N LEU A 58 2.34 21.17 2.88
CA LEU A 58 1.38 21.13 4.00
C LEU A 58 1.70 22.20 5.06
N VAL A 59 2.96 22.34 5.46
CA VAL A 59 3.38 23.35 6.45
C VAL A 59 3.15 24.78 5.93
N LEU A 60 3.41 25.04 4.65
CA LEU A 60 3.14 26.35 4.04
C LEU A 60 1.64 26.66 3.95
N LEU A 61 0.83 25.63 3.71
CA LEU A 61 -0.62 25.74 3.58
C LEU A 61 -1.35 25.70 4.93
N GLN A 62 -0.69 25.32 6.04
CA GLN A 62 -1.34 25.13 7.34
C GLN A 62 -1.95 26.43 7.90
N ASP A 63 -1.26 27.55 7.70
CA ASP A 63 -1.67 28.86 8.23
C ASP A 63 -2.65 29.56 7.28
N HIS A 64 -2.80 29.02 6.07
CA HIS A 64 -3.84 29.43 5.14
C HIS A 64 -5.11 28.64 5.42
N SER A 65 -6.20 29.34 5.71
CA SER A 65 -7.52 28.72 5.77
C SER A 65 -7.90 28.20 4.39
N LEU A 66 -7.61 26.92 4.14
CA LEU A 66 -7.94 26.27 2.89
C LEU A 66 -9.47 26.23 2.76
N PRO A 67 -10.04 26.81 1.70
CA PRO A 67 -11.48 26.83 1.57
C PRO A 67 -11.99 25.40 1.35
N PRO A 68 -13.09 24.98 2.00
CA PRO A 68 -13.55 23.59 1.96
C PRO A 68 -13.80 23.04 0.55
N TRP A 69 -14.21 23.92 -0.38
CA TRP A 69 -14.45 23.54 -1.77
C TRP A 69 -13.20 23.01 -2.48
N LEU A 70 -11.99 23.42 -2.06
CA LEU A 70 -10.74 22.98 -2.67
C LEU A 70 -10.49 21.50 -2.37
N LEU A 71 -10.74 21.07 -1.13
CA LEU A 71 -10.66 19.67 -0.71
C LEU A 71 -11.73 18.82 -1.41
N LEU A 72 -12.96 19.32 -1.49
CA LEU A 72 -14.05 18.69 -2.25
C LEU A 72 -13.67 18.53 -3.72
N SER A 73 -13.12 19.57 -4.34
CA SER A 73 -12.70 19.54 -5.74
C SER A 73 -11.58 18.52 -5.97
N GLY A 74 -10.60 18.43 -5.06
CA GLY A 74 -9.55 17.42 -5.11
C GLY A 74 -10.11 16.01 -4.97
N PHE A 75 -11.07 15.81 -4.06
CA PHE A 75 -11.79 14.55 -3.93
C PHE A 75 -12.52 14.17 -5.22
N PHE A 76 -13.31 15.08 -5.81
CA PHE A 76 -14.01 14.81 -7.06
C PHE A 76 -13.04 14.57 -8.22
N ALA A 77 -11.94 15.31 -8.32
CA ALA A 77 -10.93 15.08 -9.33
C ALA A 77 -10.31 13.68 -9.21
N LEU A 78 -9.95 13.26 -7.99
CA LEU A 78 -9.48 11.90 -7.73
C LEU A 78 -10.55 10.85 -8.03
N LEU A 79 -11.80 11.13 -7.68
CA LEU A 79 -12.95 10.26 -7.95
C LEU A 79 -13.18 10.07 -9.45
N LEU A 80 -13.08 11.14 -10.24
CA LEU A 80 -13.24 11.09 -11.69
C LEU A 80 -12.04 10.39 -12.36
N LEU A 81 -10.81 10.69 -11.93
CA LEU A 81 -9.60 10.04 -12.44
C LEU A 81 -9.55 8.54 -12.10
N ASN A 82 -10.06 8.17 -10.92
CA ASN A 82 -10.12 6.79 -10.43
C ASN A 82 -11.53 6.20 -10.54
N TRP A 83 -12.40 6.75 -11.39
CA TRP A 83 -13.79 6.32 -11.49
C TRP A 83 -13.89 4.82 -11.77
N ASN A 84 -12.98 4.33 -12.62
CA ASN A 84 -12.82 2.91 -12.93
C ASN A 84 -12.58 2.05 -11.68
N ALA A 85 -11.86 2.52 -10.66
CA ALA A 85 -11.61 1.73 -9.45
C ALA A 85 -12.88 1.43 -8.63
N LEU A 86 -13.96 2.20 -8.81
CA LEU A 86 -15.23 1.98 -8.14
C LEU A 86 -16.13 0.97 -8.88
N PHE A 87 -15.97 0.86 -10.20
CA PHE A 87 -16.82 0.01 -11.04
C PHE A 87 -16.10 -1.27 -11.52
N GLU A 88 -14.80 -1.19 -11.76
CA GLU A 88 -13.95 -2.32 -12.14
C GLU A 88 -13.38 -2.97 -10.87
N ARG A 89 -14.07 -4.01 -10.40
CA ARG A 89 -13.46 -4.97 -9.46
C ARG A 89 -12.32 -5.68 -10.18
N VAL A 90 -11.16 -5.73 -9.52
CA VAL A 90 -9.94 -6.53 -9.79
C VAL A 90 -9.84 -6.97 -11.26
N PRO A 91 -8.90 -6.44 -12.07
CA PRO A 91 -8.69 -6.96 -13.41
C PRO A 91 -8.55 -8.47 -13.28
N LEU A 92 -9.50 -9.20 -13.89
CA LEU A 92 -9.48 -10.64 -13.87
C LEU A 92 -8.19 -11.00 -14.60
N TYR A 93 -7.13 -11.30 -13.84
CA TYR A 93 -5.94 -11.91 -14.38
C TYR A 93 -6.41 -13.30 -14.80
N LEU A 94 -7.00 -13.37 -16.00
CA LEU A 94 -7.20 -14.57 -16.76
C LEU A 94 -5.80 -15.08 -17.03
N THR A 95 -5.24 -15.78 -16.06
CA THR A 95 -4.10 -16.66 -16.26
C THR A 95 -4.50 -17.52 -17.46
N GLY A 96 -3.93 -17.22 -18.62
CA GLY A 96 -4.22 -17.97 -19.83
C GLY A 96 -3.95 -19.45 -19.57
N GLN A 97 -4.62 -20.35 -20.29
CA GLN A 97 -4.49 -21.80 -20.06
C GLN A 97 -3.02 -22.27 -20.05
N ALA A 98 -2.13 -21.59 -20.77
CA ALA A 98 -0.69 -21.84 -20.72
C ALA A 98 -0.04 -21.54 -19.34
N ALA A 99 -0.42 -20.45 -18.68
CA ALA A 99 0.07 -20.09 -17.35
C ALA A 99 -0.47 -21.05 -16.28
N GLU A 100 -1.73 -21.47 -16.40
CA GLU A 100 -2.33 -22.49 -15.54
C GLU A 100 -1.61 -23.85 -15.69
N GLN A 101 -1.36 -24.29 -16.92
CA GLN A 101 -0.62 -25.53 -17.18
C GLN A 101 0.82 -25.48 -16.65
N LEU A 102 1.49 -24.34 -16.79
CA LEU A 102 2.84 -24.16 -16.27
C LEU A 102 2.85 -24.22 -14.73
N LEU A 103 1.88 -23.56 -14.08
CA LEU A 103 1.72 -23.59 -12.63
C LEU A 103 1.46 -25.01 -12.14
N MET A 104 0.56 -25.76 -12.79
CA MET A 104 0.26 -27.15 -12.44
C MET A 104 1.48 -28.06 -12.60
N ARG A 105 2.29 -27.87 -13.66
CA ARG A 105 3.55 -28.61 -13.84
C ARG A 105 4.58 -28.31 -12.75
N GLN A 106 4.64 -27.06 -12.28
CA GLN A 106 5.54 -26.69 -11.19
C GLN A 106 5.04 -27.23 -9.85
N LEU A 107 3.74 -27.20 -9.61
CA LEU A 107 3.13 -27.71 -8.38
C LEU A 107 3.30 -29.23 -8.28
N ALA A 108 3.20 -29.97 -9.40
CA ALA A 108 3.42 -31.40 -9.47
C ALA A 108 4.87 -31.85 -9.22
N ARG A 109 5.85 -30.92 -9.25
CA ARG A 109 7.25 -31.20 -8.93
C ARG A 109 7.59 -30.98 -7.46
N LEU A 110 6.65 -30.47 -6.67
CA LEU A 110 6.87 -30.21 -5.26
C LEU A 110 6.76 -31.50 -4.44
N PRO A 111 7.49 -31.60 -3.31
CA PRO A 111 7.43 -32.77 -2.44
C PRO A 111 6.03 -33.02 -1.90
N ASP A 112 5.71 -34.28 -1.62
CA ASP A 112 4.49 -34.66 -0.91
C ASP A 112 4.40 -33.91 0.44
N GLY A 113 3.32 -33.15 0.63
CA GLY A 113 3.09 -32.33 1.83
C GLY A 113 3.26 -30.81 1.66
N PHE A 114 3.52 -30.32 0.45
CA PHE A 114 3.55 -28.87 0.19
C PHE A 114 2.18 -28.22 0.45
N ARG A 115 2.16 -27.21 1.33
CA ARG A 115 0.96 -26.42 1.63
C ARG A 115 0.94 -25.17 0.76
N PHE A 116 -0.02 -25.10 -0.15
CA PHE A 116 -0.30 -23.93 -0.97
C PHE A 116 -1.57 -23.26 -0.47
N ILE A 117 -1.53 -21.94 -0.23
CA ILE A 117 -2.72 -21.14 0.05
C ILE A 117 -2.90 -20.16 -1.10
N ASP A 118 -3.97 -20.35 -1.86
CA ASP A 118 -4.41 -19.36 -2.84
C ASP A 118 -5.19 -18.28 -2.09
N LEU A 119 -4.62 -17.08 -2.02
CA LEU A 119 -5.26 -15.92 -1.38
C LEU A 119 -6.30 -15.25 -2.29
N GLY A 120 -6.78 -15.97 -3.32
CA GLY A 120 -8.01 -15.69 -4.04
C GLY A 120 -7.95 -14.43 -4.90
N SER A 121 -7.69 -14.60 -6.20
CA SER A 121 -7.90 -13.56 -7.22
C SER A 121 -9.38 -13.34 -7.61
N GLY A 122 -10.33 -13.72 -6.73
CA GLY A 122 -11.71 -13.22 -6.81
C GLY A 122 -12.63 -13.87 -7.86
N LEU A 123 -12.48 -15.16 -8.17
CA LEU A 123 -13.55 -15.88 -8.88
C LEU A 123 -14.69 -16.26 -7.93
N GLY A 124 -15.40 -15.25 -7.44
CA GLY A 124 -16.73 -15.40 -6.89
C GLY A 124 -17.69 -15.89 -7.98
N GLY A 125 -17.85 -17.20 -8.09
CA GLY A 125 -19.05 -17.88 -8.60
C GLY A 125 -19.42 -17.67 -10.07
N THR A 126 -19.29 -18.75 -10.84
CA THR A 126 -20.37 -19.18 -11.76
C THR A 126 -20.37 -20.71 -11.84
N PRO A 127 -21.50 -21.38 -11.63
CA PRO A 127 -21.53 -22.83 -11.57
C PRO A 127 -21.48 -23.41 -12.98
N ARG A 128 -20.28 -23.76 -13.46
CA ARG A 128 -20.19 -24.82 -14.47
C ARG A 128 -20.11 -26.17 -13.78
N PRO A 129 -20.97 -27.13 -14.13
CA PRO A 129 -20.95 -28.41 -13.50
C PRO A 129 -19.79 -29.22 -14.07
N ARG A 130 -19.14 -29.97 -13.17
CA ARG A 130 -18.40 -31.22 -13.39
C ARG A 130 -16.86 -31.12 -13.39
N LYS A 131 -16.35 -31.58 -12.23
CA LYS A 131 -15.23 -32.53 -12.08
C LYS A 131 -13.81 -31.96 -12.24
N CYS A 132 -13.37 -31.20 -11.24
CA CYS A 132 -12.00 -31.34 -10.74
C CYS A 132 -11.92 -31.26 -9.21
N CYS A 133 -13.02 -31.57 -8.52
CA CYS A 133 -12.98 -31.88 -7.09
C CYS A 133 -12.74 -33.39 -6.95
N ARG A 134 -11.52 -33.83 -7.23
CA ARG A 134 -11.08 -35.18 -6.83
C ARG A 134 -9.74 -35.07 -6.12
N SER A 135 -9.86 -34.91 -4.80
CA SER A 135 -8.89 -35.39 -3.81
C SER A 135 -7.50 -34.76 -3.87
N MET A 136 -7.38 -33.54 -3.34
CA MET A 136 -6.17 -33.14 -2.60
C MET A 136 -6.52 -33.16 -1.12
N THR A 137 -6.38 -34.34 -0.54
CA THR A 137 -6.55 -34.61 0.89
C THR A 137 -5.38 -33.96 1.63
N GLY A 138 -5.64 -32.91 2.41
CA GLY A 138 -4.58 -32.23 3.15
C GLY A 138 -4.99 -30.90 3.75
N VAL A 139 -5.97 -30.93 4.65
CA VAL A 139 -6.30 -29.96 5.72
C VAL A 139 -5.44 -28.69 5.79
N VAL A 140 -6.04 -27.52 5.53
CA VAL A 140 -6.18 -26.41 6.51
C VAL A 140 -7.44 -25.60 6.14
N ARG A 141 -8.52 -25.75 6.94
CA ARG A 141 -9.57 -24.74 7.05
C ARG A 141 -8.96 -23.55 7.80
N ALA A 142 -8.99 -22.36 7.22
CA ALA A 142 -9.01 -21.13 8.01
C ALA A 142 -10.45 -20.62 7.98
N CYS A 143 -11.06 -20.56 9.18
CA CYS A 143 -12.22 -19.71 9.43
C CYS A 143 -11.85 -18.24 9.21
#